data_AF-A0A976D2S5-F1
#
_entry.id   AF-A0A976D2S5-F1
#
_cell.length_a   1.000
_cell.length_b   1.000
_cell.length_c   1.000
_cell.angle_alpha   90.00
_cell.angle_beta   90.00
_cell.angle_gamma   90.00
#
_symmetry.space_group_name_H-M   'P 1'
#
loop_
_entity.id
_entity.type
_entity.pdbx_description
1 polymer ?
#
loop_
_entity_poly.entity_id
_entity_poly.type
_entity_poly.pdbx_seq_one_letter_code
_entity_poly.pdbx_strand_id
1 'polypeptide(L)'
;YSIEKNPELAKNLKGRLMLAHGEIDNNVHPANTMRVVNALIKANKHFDLVYLPTQRHGFGDMNEYFFWRMGEYFARYLMGDSRERPVDLVEINREIEQSGNKKRQ
;
A
#
# COMPACT_ATOMS: atom_id res chain seq x y z
N TYR A 1 -6.55 16.74 -27.20
CA TYR A 1 -5.97 16.91 -25.85
C TYR A 1 -5.00 15.77 -25.59
N SER A 2 -3.78 16.06 -25.16
CA SER A 2 -2.83 15.04 -24.66
C SER A 2 -2.88 15.09 -23.14
N ILE A 3 -3.25 14.00 -22.48
CA ILE A 3 -3.25 13.90 -21.02
C ILE A 3 -1.87 13.34 -20.64
N GLU A 4 -1.12 14.11 -19.85
CA GLU A 4 0.18 13.67 -19.33
C GLU A 4 0.01 12.40 -18.49
N LYS A 5 0.97 11.49 -18.61
CA LYS A 5 0.97 10.24 -17.85
C LYS A 5 1.44 10.51 -16.43
N ASN A 6 1.00 9.72 -15.46
CA ASN A 6 1.41 9.87 -14.05
C ASN A 6 2.94 10.02 -13.84
N PRO A 7 3.84 9.28 -14.52
CA PRO A 7 5.28 9.47 -14.38
C PRO A 7 5.77 10.86 -14.84
N GLU A 8 5.15 11.46 -15.85
CA GLU A 8 5.52 12.78 -16.39
C GLU A 8 5.19 13.90 -15.37
N LEU A 9 4.16 13.67 -14.56
CA LEU A 9 3.70 14.57 -13.50
C LEU A 9 4.45 14.41 -12.17
N ALA A 10 5.38 13.45 -12.03
CA ALA A 10 6.02 13.13 -10.75
C ALA A 10 6.69 14.34 -10.06
N LYS A 11 7.32 15.23 -10.83
CA LYS A 11 7.94 16.47 -10.33
C LYS A 11 6.94 17.42 -9.64
N ASN A 12 5.67 17.33 -10.00
CA ASN A 12 4.60 18.17 -9.48
C ASN A 12 4.02 17.65 -8.16
N LEU A 13 4.50 16.50 -7.65
CA LEU A 13 4.01 15.97 -6.38
C LEU A 13 4.18 17.00 -5.25
N LYS A 14 3.05 17.28 -4.59
CA LYS A 14 2.92 18.09 -3.37
C LYS A 14 2.23 17.22 -2.32
N GLY A 15 2.72 17.27 -1.08
CA GLY A 15 2.18 16.46 0.01
C GLY A 15 2.78 15.05 0.06
N ARG A 16 1.98 14.09 0.53
CA ARG A 16 2.41 12.73 0.86
C ARG A 16 1.75 11.73 -0.10
N LEU A 17 2.52 10.79 -0.64
CA LEU A 17 2.02 9.74 -1.53
C LEU A 17 2.41 8.34 -1.03
N MET A 18 1.42 7.45 -0.94
CA MET A 18 1.62 6.01 -0.82
C MET A 18 1.17 5.34 -2.12
N LEU A 19 2.00 4.45 -2.66
CA LEU A 19 1.69 3.57 -3.76
C LEU A 19 1.50 2.15 -3.22
N ALA A 20 0.59 1.38 -3.81
CA ALA A 20 0.42 -0.04 -3.48
C ALA A 20 0.22 -0.88 -4.74
N HIS A 21 0.86 -2.05 -4.81
CA HIS A 21 0.74 -2.95 -5.97
C HIS A 21 0.99 -4.41 -5.60
N GLY A 22 0.28 -5.34 -6.25
CA GLY A 22 0.51 -6.78 -6.12
C GLY A 22 1.58 -7.27 -7.10
N GLU A 23 2.52 -8.09 -6.64
CA GLU A 23 3.69 -8.52 -7.42
C GLU A 23 3.37 -9.21 -8.75
N ILE A 24 2.29 -9.99 -8.79
CA ILE A 24 1.91 -10.81 -9.94
C ILE A 24 0.57 -10.37 -10.56
N ASP A 25 0.22 -9.08 -10.40
CA ASP A 25 -0.97 -8.51 -11.03
C ASP A 25 -0.89 -8.60 -12.56
N ASN A 26 -1.76 -9.45 -13.13
CA ASN A 26 -1.87 -9.68 -14.56
C ASN A 26 -2.96 -8.82 -15.24
N ASN A 27 -3.74 -8.05 -14.47
CA ASN A 27 -4.70 -7.08 -14.99
C ASN A 27 -4.02 -5.71 -15.19
N VAL A 28 -3.34 -5.22 -14.15
CA VAL A 28 -2.55 -3.98 -14.21
C VAL A 28 -1.10 -4.31 -13.88
N HIS A 29 -0.26 -4.43 -14.92
CA HIS A 29 1.11 -4.90 -14.77
C HIS A 29 1.94 -4.02 -13.79
N PRO A 30 2.70 -4.60 -12.84
CA PRO A 30 3.47 -3.87 -11.82
C PRO A 30 4.48 -2.85 -12.37
N ALA A 31 4.99 -3.10 -13.58
CA ALA A 31 5.84 -2.17 -14.31
C ALA A 31 5.24 -0.74 -14.42
N ASN A 32 3.91 -0.61 -14.43
CA ASN A 32 3.26 0.71 -14.43
C ASN A 32 3.57 1.50 -13.15
N THR A 33 3.47 0.87 -11.99
CA THR A 33 3.83 1.49 -10.70
C THR A 33 5.32 1.73 -10.62
N MET A 34 6.15 0.80 -11.10
CA MET A 34 7.62 1.00 -11.12
C MET A 34 8.07 2.17 -12.00
N ARG A 35 7.35 2.48 -13.09
CA ARG A 35 7.60 3.69 -13.90
C ARG A 35 7.34 4.98 -13.10
N VAL A 36 6.30 5.02 -12.28
CA VAL A 36 6.00 6.16 -11.40
C VAL A 36 7.06 6.27 -10.29
N VAL A 37 7.41 5.15 -9.65
CA VAL A 37 8.48 5.07 -8.63
C VAL A 37 9.80 5.63 -9.17
N ASN A 38 10.24 5.16 -10.33
CA ASN A 38 11.47 5.66 -10.97
C ASN A 38 11.41 7.17 -11.25
N ALA A 39 10.26 7.68 -11.71
CA ALA A 39 10.08 9.10 -11.96
C ALA A 39 10.10 9.94 -10.66
N LEU A 40 9.48 9.45 -9.58
CA LEU A 40 9.52 10.08 -8.25
C LEU A 40 10.94 10.13 -7.68
N ILE A 41 11.71 9.04 -7.80
CA ILE A 41 13.12 8.98 -7.41
C ILE A 41 13.94 10.02 -8.18
N LYS A 42 13.83 10.04 -9.52
CA LYS A 42 14.53 11.01 -10.36
C LYS A 42 14.14 12.47 -10.07
N ALA A 43 12.91 12.69 -9.61
CA ALA A 43 12.41 14.00 -9.19
C ALA A 43 12.72 14.34 -7.73
N ASN A 44 13.50 13.51 -7.01
CA ASN A 44 13.84 13.65 -5.60
C ASN A 44 12.61 13.82 -4.69
N LYS A 45 11.56 13.02 -4.94
CA LYS A 45 10.32 13.05 -4.16
C LYS A 45 10.26 11.90 -3.17
N HIS A 46 9.82 12.20 -1.96
CA HIS A 46 9.47 11.17 -0.98
C HIS A 46 8.13 10.53 -1.32
N PHE A 47 8.06 9.22 -1.16
CA PHE A 47 6.85 8.40 -1.29
C PHE A 47 7.01 7.13 -0.46
N ASP A 48 5.90 6.50 -0.12
CA ASP A 48 5.86 5.17 0.47
C ASP A 48 5.37 4.16 -0.58
N LEU A 49 5.88 2.94 -0.54
CA LEU A 49 5.47 1.84 -1.42
C LEU A 49 5.12 0.60 -0.59
N VAL A 50 3.88 0.13 -0.73
CA VAL A 50 3.43 -1.17 -0.22
C VAL A 50 3.41 -2.14 -1.39
N TYR A 51 4.43 -2.98 -1.50
CA TYR A 51 4.52 -4.00 -2.55
C TYR A 51 4.13 -5.34 -1.94
N LEU A 52 3.09 -5.98 -2.50
CA LEU A 52 2.44 -7.15 -1.91
C LEU A 52 2.87 -8.41 -2.68
N PRO A 53 3.76 -9.24 -2.12
CA PRO A 53 4.29 -10.43 -2.80
C PRO A 53 3.19 -11.43 -3.11
N THR A 54 3.35 -12.18 -4.20
CA THR A 54 2.41 -13.21 -4.68
C THR A 54 0.98 -12.74 -4.97
N GLN A 55 0.67 -11.44 -4.79
CA GLN A 55 -0.67 -10.93 -4.96
C GLN A 55 -0.98 -10.46 -6.37
N ARG A 56 -2.23 -10.69 -6.79
CA ARG A 56 -2.83 -10.12 -8.00
C ARG A 56 -3.57 -8.81 -7.66
N HIS A 57 -4.44 -8.37 -8.57
CA HIS A 57 -5.14 -7.09 -8.50
C HIS A 57 -5.88 -6.79 -7.18
N GLY A 58 -6.49 -7.80 -6.56
CA GLY A 58 -7.30 -7.63 -5.35
C GLY A 58 -6.56 -7.84 -4.03
N PHE A 59 -5.24 -7.99 -4.04
CA PHE A 59 -4.40 -8.21 -2.85
C PHE A 59 -4.66 -9.47 -2.02
N GLY A 60 -5.68 -10.26 -2.37
CA GLY A 60 -5.92 -11.61 -1.83
C GLY A 60 -5.97 -11.64 -0.30
N ASP A 61 -5.23 -12.58 0.27
CA ASP A 61 -5.07 -12.75 1.72
C ASP A 61 -4.32 -11.60 2.41
N MET A 62 -3.63 -10.75 1.65
CA MET A 62 -2.95 -9.56 2.18
C MET A 62 -3.80 -8.29 2.13
N ASN A 63 -5.07 -8.38 1.71
CA ASN A 63 -5.95 -7.22 1.65
C ASN A 63 -6.16 -6.55 3.02
N GLU A 64 -6.29 -7.34 4.08
CA GLU A 64 -6.43 -6.82 5.44
C GLU A 64 -5.16 -6.10 5.92
N TYR A 65 -3.99 -6.67 5.64
CA TYR A 65 -2.71 -6.01 5.91
C TYR A 65 -2.63 -4.64 5.20
N PHE A 66 -2.98 -4.58 3.92
CA PHE A 66 -3.01 -3.33 3.18
C PHE A 66 -4.02 -2.33 3.75
N PHE A 67 -5.23 -2.78 4.11
CA PHE A 67 -6.27 -1.94 4.70
C PHE A 67 -5.75 -1.19 5.94
N TRP A 68 -5.14 -1.92 6.89
CA TRP A 68 -4.60 -1.30 8.09
C TRP A 68 -3.45 -0.35 7.77
N ARG A 69 -2.47 -0.77 6.95
CA ARG A 69 -1.36 0.09 6.50
C ARG A 69 -1.82 1.41 5.87
N MET A 70 -2.86 1.36 5.04
CA MET A 70 -3.49 2.53 4.43
C MET A 70 -4.17 3.40 5.49
N GLY A 71 -4.92 2.80 6.42
CA GLY A 71 -5.55 3.51 7.53
C GLY A 71 -4.53 4.24 8.42
N GLU A 72 -3.41 3.60 8.74
CA GLU A 72 -2.33 4.23 9.50
C GLU A 72 -1.73 5.45 8.80
N TYR A 73 -1.56 5.33 7.49
CA TYR A 73 -0.99 6.38 6.66
C TYR A 73 -1.89 7.62 6.63
N PHE A 74 -3.20 7.43 6.46
CA PHE A 74 -4.16 8.52 6.55
C PHE A 74 -4.26 9.09 7.96
N ALA A 75 -4.30 8.26 8.99
CA ALA A 75 -4.31 8.76 10.37
C ALA A 75 -3.10 9.68 10.63
N ARG A 76 -1.89 9.27 10.20
CA ARG A 76 -0.68 10.08 10.36
C ARG A 76 -0.72 11.39 9.57
N TYR A 77 -1.00 11.32 8.28
CA TYR A 77 -0.77 12.45 7.37
C TYR A 77 -2.01 13.29 7.05
N LEU A 78 -3.21 12.74 7.23
CA LEU A 78 -4.47 13.47 7.04
C LEU A 78 -5.05 13.95 8.37
N MET A 79 -5.04 13.10 9.41
CA MET A 79 -5.58 13.45 10.73
C MET A 79 -4.54 14.06 11.68
N GLY A 80 -3.26 14.04 11.30
CA GLY A 80 -2.17 14.59 12.13
C GLY A 80 -1.81 13.71 13.34
N ASP A 81 -2.14 12.41 13.31
CA ASP A 81 -1.78 11.48 14.36
C ASP A 81 -0.26 11.28 14.42
N SER A 82 0.39 11.95 15.37
CA SER A 82 1.83 11.94 15.58
C SER A 82 2.30 10.87 16.57
N ARG A 83 1.40 10.00 17.05
CA ARG A 83 1.75 8.92 17.98
C ARG A 83 2.73 7.96 17.32
N GLU A 84 3.71 7.52 18.11
CA GLU A 84 4.58 6.42 17.73
C GLU A 84 3.75 5.14 17.62
N ARG A 85 3.92 4.43 16.51
CA ARG A 85 3.19 3.19 16.25
C ARG A 85 4.08 2.00 16.58
N PRO A 86 3.54 0.95 17.21
CA PRO A 86 4.29 -0.28 17.40
C PRO A 86 4.67 -0.88 16.05
N VAL A 87 5.68 -1.76 16.06
CA VAL A 87 6.05 -2.54 14.87
C VAL A 87 4.92 -3.49 14.46
N ASP A 88 4.18 -4.01 15.44
CA ASP A 88 3.07 -4.92 15.21
C ASP A 88 1.80 -4.17 14.80
N LEU A 89 1.10 -4.67 13.77
CA LEU A 89 -0.26 -4.25 13.46
C LEU A 89 -1.24 -4.94 14.41
N VAL A 90 -1.34 -4.38 15.61
CA VAL A 90 -2.06 -4.97 16.74
C VAL A 90 -3.52 -5.28 16.39
N GLU A 91 -4.17 -4.45 15.57
CA GLU A 91 -5.57 -4.60 15.17
C GLU A 91 -5.80 -5.89 14.37
N ILE A 92 -4.91 -6.24 13.44
CA ILE A 92 -4.97 -7.51 12.67
C ILE A 92 -4.85 -8.71 13.61
N ASN A 93 -3.97 -8.59 14.61
CA ASN A 93 -3.71 -9.69 15.56
C ASN A 93 -4.80 -9.83 16.62
N ARG A 94 -5.67 -8.82 16.81
CA ARG A 94 -6.78 -8.85 17.77
C ARG A 94 -8.00 -9.58 17.26
N GLU A 95 -8.20 -9.65 15.94
CA GLU A 95 -9.40 -10.24 15.31
C GLU A 95 -9.26 -11.74 14.99
N ILE A 96 -8.21 -12.42 15.45
CA ILE A 96 -8.17 -13.88 15.41
C ILE A 96 -9.19 -14.43 16.42
N GLU A 97 -10.36 -14.80 15.92
CA GLU A 97 -11.40 -15.51 16.65
C GLU A 97 -10.81 -16.75 17.35
N GLN A 98 -11.15 -16.95 18.62
CA GLN A 98 -11.00 -18.21 19.35
C GLN A 98 -11.97 -19.27 18.78
N SER A 99 -11.96 -19.52 17.47
CA SER A 99 -12.67 -20.66 16.89
C SER A 99 -11.87 -21.93 17.19
N GLY A 100 -12.14 -22.48 18.37
CA GLY A 100 -11.59 -23.74 18.83
C GLY A 100 -11.75 -24.83 17.78
N ASN A 101 -10.64 -25.47 17.45
CA ASN A 101 -10.49 -26.92 17.40
C ASN A 101 -11.76 -27.69 17.02
N LYS A 102 -12.18 -27.63 15.75
CA LYS A 102 -12.98 -28.71 15.14
C LYS A 102 -12.07 -29.53 14.24
N LYS A 103 -11.32 -30.43 14.88
CA LYS A 103 -10.92 -31.69 14.25
C LYS A 103 -12.18 -32.31 13.65
N ARG A 104 -12.26 -32.37 12.33
CA ARG A 104 -13.22 -33.23 11.63
C ARG A 104 -12.73 -34.67 11.84
N GLN A 105 -13.51 -35.43 12.61
CA GLN A 105 -13.55 -36.89 12.52
C GLN A 105 -14.07 -37.29 11.13
#